data_AF-A0A816H7Z2-F1
#
_entry.id   AF-A0A816H7Z2-F1
#
_cell.length_a   1.000
_cell.length_b   1.000
_cell.length_c   1.000
_cell.angle_alpha   90.00
_cell.angle_beta   90.00
_cell.angle_gamma   90.00
#
_symmetry.space_group_name_H-M   'P 1'
#
loop_
_entity.id
_entity.type
_entity.pdbx_description
1 polymer ?
#
loop_
_entity_poly.entity_id
_entity_poly.type
_entity_poly.pdbx_seq_one_letter_code
_entity_poly.pdbx_strand_id
1 'polypeptide(L)'
;MENIEISFQKWIQLIDENFEKYFWIDQTNSSKYVHRKQIYKDTINSTFQWTDFQLRPNFLIAAVVAPQMFEKTHIWLALQQVEQILLGKYGIKTLDPNDYNYIGDYDNDDDSNDYKRAHGFNYHNGPEWLWLTGYYIRAKLYWAKQQNDPLIIEQTKKHIEEI
;
A
#
# COMPACT_ATOMS: atom_id res chain seq x y z
N MET A 1 -7.67 -18.92 -30.19
CA MET A 1 -7.20 -17.66 -29.57
C MET A 1 -6.20 -17.06 -30.52
N GLU A 2 -6.40 -15.84 -30.98
CA GLU A 2 -5.40 -15.14 -31.80
C GLU A 2 -4.13 -14.92 -30.95
N ASN A 3 -2.96 -15.18 -31.53
CA ASN A 3 -1.68 -14.80 -30.92
C ASN A 3 -1.54 -13.29 -31.03
N ILE A 4 -1.79 -12.59 -29.93
CA ILE A 4 -1.52 -11.16 -29.83
C ILE A 4 -0.02 -11.00 -29.58
N GLU A 5 0.71 -10.47 -30.55
CA GLU A 5 2.09 -10.04 -30.37
C GLU A 5 2.13 -8.59 -29.88
N ILE A 6 2.84 -8.36 -28.77
CA ILE A 6 3.04 -7.04 -28.17
C ILE A 6 4.53 -6.80 -27.96
N SER A 7 5.02 -5.61 -28.33
CA SER A 7 6.40 -5.22 -28.03
C SER A 7 6.54 -4.80 -26.57
N PHE A 8 7.74 -4.97 -25.99
CA PHE A 8 8.02 -4.51 -24.62
C PHE A 8 7.75 -3.01 -24.44
N GLN A 9 8.07 -2.20 -25.45
CA GLN A 9 7.82 -0.76 -25.41
C GLN A 9 6.32 -0.46 -25.34
N LYS A 10 5.50 -1.15 -26.15
CA LYS A 10 4.05 -0.97 -26.09
C LYS A 10 3.49 -1.46 -24.76
N TRP A 11 4.04 -2.54 -24.20
CA TRP A 11 3.60 -3.05 -22.92
C TRP A 11 3.91 -2.09 -21.76
N ILE A 12 5.12 -1.52 -21.70
CA ILE A 12 5.48 -0.50 -20.69
C ILE A 12 4.58 0.72 -20.81
N GLN A 13 4.34 1.21 -22.03
CA GLN A 13 3.43 2.32 -22.26
C GLN A 13 2.02 2.02 -21.73
N LEU A 14 1.51 0.80 -21.95
CA LEU A 14 0.20 0.42 -21.41
C LEU A 14 0.18 0.38 -19.88
N ILE A 15 1.27 -0.02 -19.23
CA ILE A 15 1.38 0.01 -17.76
C ILE A 15 1.35 1.47 -17.28
N ASP A 16 2.21 2.32 -17.82
CA ASP A 16 2.31 3.74 -17.42
C ASP A 16 0.99 4.50 -17.64
N GLU A 17 0.29 4.23 -18.74
CA GLU A 17 -0.98 4.88 -19.07
C GLU A 17 -2.16 4.45 -18.19
N ASN A 18 -2.06 3.31 -17.50
CA ASN A 18 -3.20 2.67 -16.84
C ASN A 18 -3.01 2.41 -15.35
N PHE A 19 -1.79 2.31 -14.84
CA PHE A 19 -1.54 2.00 -13.43
C PHE A 19 -2.32 2.92 -12.48
N GLU A 20 -2.14 4.23 -12.60
CA GLU A 20 -2.86 5.23 -11.79
C GLU A 20 -4.38 5.10 -11.94
N LYS A 21 -4.88 4.95 -13.17
CA LYS A 21 -6.33 4.87 -13.44
C LYS A 21 -7.00 3.71 -12.70
N TYR A 22 -6.31 2.59 -12.57
CA TYR A 22 -6.88 1.40 -11.96
C TYR A 22 -6.63 1.32 -10.46
N PHE A 23 -5.42 1.69 -10.00
CA PHE A 23 -5.00 1.52 -8.61
C PHE A 23 -5.34 2.71 -7.71
N TRP A 24 -5.31 3.96 -8.20
CA TRP A 24 -5.59 5.12 -7.34
C TRP A 24 -7.06 5.19 -6.94
N ILE A 25 -7.31 5.47 -5.66
CA ILE A 25 -8.63 5.77 -5.12
C ILE A 25 -8.68 7.25 -4.77
N ASP A 26 -9.25 8.07 -5.66
CA ASP A 26 -9.49 9.49 -5.40
C ASP A 26 -10.63 9.72 -4.39
N GLN A 27 -10.85 10.99 -4.00
CA GLN A 27 -11.92 11.37 -3.05
C GLN A 27 -13.35 11.18 -3.61
N THR A 28 -13.51 11.24 -4.93
CA THR A 28 -14.80 11.17 -5.61
C THR A 28 -15.27 9.75 -5.91
N ASN A 29 -14.39 8.75 -5.76
CA ASN A 29 -14.71 7.37 -6.05
C ASN A 29 -15.96 6.93 -5.26
N SER A 30 -16.99 6.42 -5.92
CA SER A 30 -18.28 6.09 -5.29
C SER A 30 -18.51 4.59 -5.12
N SER A 31 -17.50 3.75 -5.37
CA SER A 31 -17.61 2.31 -5.16
C SER A 31 -17.99 2.00 -3.71
N LYS A 32 -18.99 1.14 -3.54
CA LYS A 32 -19.48 0.67 -2.23
C LYS A 32 -18.43 -0.08 -1.39
N TYR A 33 -17.33 -0.49 -2.02
CA TYR A 33 -16.24 -1.22 -1.36
C TYR A 33 -15.15 -0.29 -0.82
N VAL A 34 -15.21 1.01 -1.12
CA VAL A 34 -14.16 1.94 -0.69
C VAL A 34 -14.34 2.30 0.79
N HIS A 35 -13.39 1.86 1.61
CA HIS A 35 -13.28 2.27 3.01
C HIS A 35 -12.41 3.52 3.20
N ARG A 36 -11.27 3.60 2.50
CA ARG A 36 -10.33 4.74 2.56
C ARG A 36 -10.21 5.43 1.20
N LYS A 37 -9.95 6.73 1.21
CA LYS A 37 -9.68 7.55 0.02
C LYS A 37 -8.22 7.99 0.05
N GLN A 38 -7.73 8.44 -1.10
CA GLN A 38 -6.37 8.93 -1.28
C GLN A 38 -5.30 7.86 -0.97
N ILE A 39 -5.58 6.64 -1.42
CA ILE A 39 -4.71 5.46 -1.28
C ILE A 39 -4.61 4.75 -2.63
N TYR A 40 -3.65 3.83 -2.74
CA TYR A 40 -3.63 2.85 -3.83
C TYR A 40 -4.27 1.55 -3.36
N LYS A 41 -5.09 0.96 -4.23
CA LYS A 41 -5.62 -0.40 -4.08
C LYS A 41 -4.49 -1.40 -3.88
N ASP A 42 -4.79 -2.48 -3.16
CA ASP A 42 -3.84 -3.59 -3.02
C ASP A 42 -3.85 -4.49 -4.26
N THR A 43 -5.03 -4.73 -4.82
CA THR A 43 -5.24 -5.61 -5.98
C THR A 43 -6.25 -5.03 -6.96
N ILE A 44 -6.37 -5.67 -8.13
CA ILE A 44 -7.40 -5.39 -9.13
C ILE A 44 -8.03 -6.71 -9.56
N ASN A 45 -9.37 -6.77 -9.57
CA ASN A 45 -10.16 -7.92 -10.00
C ASN A 45 -9.98 -9.16 -9.11
N SER A 46 -9.76 -8.97 -7.81
CA SER A 46 -9.78 -10.08 -6.86
C SER A 46 -11.15 -10.75 -6.80
N THR A 47 -11.16 -12.06 -6.51
CA THR A 47 -12.38 -12.88 -6.37
C THR A 47 -13.38 -12.24 -5.41
N PHE A 48 -12.88 -11.71 -4.29
CA PHE A 48 -13.65 -10.88 -3.38
C PHE A 48 -13.36 -9.41 -3.66
N GLN A 49 -14.24 -8.75 -4.42
CA GLN A 49 -13.99 -7.41 -4.97
C GLN A 49 -13.64 -6.34 -3.92
N TRP A 50 -14.06 -6.49 -2.65
CA TRP A 50 -13.70 -5.56 -1.58
C TRP A 50 -12.22 -5.63 -1.19
N THR A 51 -11.54 -6.76 -1.42
CA THR A 51 -10.11 -6.93 -1.13
C THR A 51 -9.24 -6.00 -1.97
N ASP A 52 -9.67 -5.65 -3.18
CA ASP A 52 -9.00 -4.64 -4.03
C ASP A 52 -8.83 -3.30 -3.29
N PHE A 53 -9.80 -2.93 -2.45
CA PHE A 53 -9.88 -1.62 -1.82
C PHE A 53 -9.26 -1.57 -0.41
N GLN A 54 -8.60 -2.64 0.03
CA GLN A 54 -7.94 -2.66 1.32
C GLN A 54 -6.70 -1.76 1.31
N LEU A 55 -6.54 -0.95 2.37
CA LEU A 55 -5.29 -0.26 2.60
C LEU A 55 -4.28 -1.26 3.15
N ARG A 56 -3.30 -1.59 2.30
CA ARG A 56 -2.17 -2.48 2.59
C ARG A 56 -0.87 -1.80 2.15
N PRO A 57 0.28 -2.18 2.71
CA PRO A 57 1.54 -1.49 2.46
C PRO A 57 2.23 -1.92 1.15
N ASN A 58 1.65 -2.84 0.37
CA ASN A 58 2.32 -3.47 -0.77
C ASN A 58 2.68 -2.48 -1.89
N PHE A 59 1.89 -1.42 -2.09
CA PHE A 59 2.17 -0.39 -3.09
C PHE A 59 3.50 0.34 -2.86
N LEU A 60 4.04 0.31 -1.62
CA LEU A 60 5.34 0.90 -1.30
C LEU A 60 6.47 0.28 -2.14
N ILE A 61 6.35 -1.00 -2.50
CA ILE A 61 7.32 -1.70 -3.34
C ILE A 61 7.33 -1.07 -4.73
N ALA A 62 6.15 -0.93 -5.34
CA ALA A 62 5.99 -0.29 -6.64
C ALA A 62 6.46 1.18 -6.61
N ALA A 63 6.13 1.93 -5.55
CA ALA A 63 6.53 3.32 -5.38
C ALA A 63 8.06 3.53 -5.31
N VAL A 64 8.81 2.47 -4.98
CA VAL A 64 10.28 2.47 -4.96
C VAL A 64 10.87 1.93 -6.26
N VAL A 65 10.31 0.85 -6.82
CA VAL A 65 10.88 0.12 -7.96
C VAL A 65 10.52 0.77 -9.30
N ALA A 66 9.33 1.34 -9.40
CA ALA A 66 8.81 1.97 -10.62
C ALA A 66 8.08 3.29 -10.29
N PRO A 67 8.80 4.29 -9.73
CA PRO A 67 8.20 5.56 -9.30
C PRO A 67 7.56 6.35 -10.44
N GLN A 68 7.96 6.14 -11.69
CA GLN A 68 7.39 6.80 -12.86
C GLN A 68 5.91 6.46 -13.10
N MET A 69 5.41 5.35 -12.54
CA MET A 69 4.00 4.99 -12.66
C MET A 69 3.09 5.81 -11.76
N PHE A 70 3.66 6.62 -10.85
CA PHE A 70 2.91 7.30 -9.80
C PHE A 70 2.80 8.81 -10.04
N GLU A 71 1.61 9.35 -9.84
CA GLU A 71 1.37 10.78 -9.76
C GLU A 71 1.90 11.34 -8.45
N LYS A 72 2.77 12.36 -8.54
CA LYS A 72 3.53 12.91 -7.40
C LYS A 72 2.65 13.31 -6.21
N THR A 73 1.49 13.91 -6.47
CA THR A 73 0.57 14.34 -5.39
C THR A 73 -0.14 13.14 -4.77
N HIS A 74 -0.56 12.17 -5.58
CA HIS A 74 -1.28 10.99 -5.12
C HIS A 74 -0.40 10.12 -4.21
N ILE A 75 0.81 9.81 -4.65
CA ILE A 75 1.75 9.01 -3.86
C ILE A 75 2.16 9.68 -2.56
N TRP A 76 2.30 11.01 -2.55
CA TRP A 76 2.58 11.74 -1.31
C TRP A 76 1.44 11.61 -0.30
N LEU A 77 0.19 11.76 -0.74
CA LEU A 77 -0.99 11.56 0.10
C LEU A 77 -1.09 10.12 0.61
N ALA A 78 -0.86 9.13 -0.25
CA ALA A 78 -0.88 7.72 0.15
C ALA A 78 0.21 7.40 1.19
N LEU A 79 1.41 7.97 1.06
CA LEU A 79 2.49 7.81 2.05
C LEU A 79 2.13 8.45 3.40
N GLN A 80 1.37 9.55 3.40
CA GLN A 80 0.82 10.12 4.65
C GLN A 80 -0.23 9.19 5.27
N GLN A 81 -1.07 8.53 4.47
CA GLN A 81 -2.01 7.52 4.99
C GLN A 81 -1.26 6.33 5.62
N VAL A 82 -0.19 5.84 4.98
CA VAL A 82 0.65 4.76 5.56
C VAL A 82 1.25 5.19 6.89
N GLU A 83 1.83 6.38 6.96
CA GLU A 83 2.43 6.92 8.19
C GLU A 83 1.42 7.05 9.33
N GLN A 84 0.20 7.50 9.03
CA GLN A 84 -0.84 7.72 10.04
C GLN A 84 -1.52 6.42 10.49
N ILE A 85 -1.66 5.44 9.60
CA ILE A 85 -2.55 4.29 9.82
C ILE A 85 -1.78 2.98 9.96
N LEU A 86 -0.77 2.75 9.12
CA LEU A 86 -0.09 1.46 9.04
C LEU A 86 1.25 1.44 9.77
N LEU A 87 1.93 2.59 9.93
CA LEU A 87 3.19 2.65 10.66
C LEU A 87 2.96 2.24 12.12
N GLY A 88 3.67 1.20 12.52
CA GLY A 88 3.59 0.58 13.82
C GLY A 88 4.82 0.84 14.66
N LYS A 89 4.84 0.27 15.86
CA LYS A 89 5.98 0.40 16.78
C LYS A 89 7.18 -0.39 16.29
N TYR A 90 6.95 -1.55 15.67
CA TYR A 90 8.02 -2.49 15.28
C TYR A 90 8.10 -2.70 13.76
N GLY A 91 7.06 -2.33 13.01
CA GLY A 91 7.04 -2.46 11.56
C GLY A 91 5.84 -1.80 10.93
N ILE A 92 5.55 -2.14 9.67
CA ILE A 92 4.34 -1.69 8.98
C ILE A 92 3.26 -2.75 9.12
N LYS A 93 2.08 -2.36 9.61
CA LYS A 93 0.90 -3.23 9.68
C LYS A 93 0.52 -3.70 8.30
N THR A 94 0.24 -4.99 8.18
CA THR A 94 -0.09 -5.64 6.90
C THR A 94 -1.51 -5.35 6.40
N LEU A 95 -2.37 -4.77 7.25
CA LEU A 95 -3.73 -4.39 6.94
C LEU A 95 -4.16 -3.19 7.81
N ASP A 96 -5.06 -2.34 7.30
CA ASP A 96 -5.69 -1.24 8.05
C ASP A 96 -6.35 -1.75 9.35
N PRO A 97 -6.01 -1.17 10.52
CA PRO A 97 -6.63 -1.53 11.81
C PRO A 97 -8.15 -1.42 11.87
N ASN A 98 -8.75 -0.59 11.01
CA ASN A 98 -10.20 -0.43 10.92
C ASN A 98 -10.86 -1.41 9.93
N ASP A 99 -10.10 -2.26 9.24
CA ASP A 99 -10.65 -3.33 8.40
C ASP A 99 -11.26 -4.43 9.28
N TYR A 100 -12.41 -4.96 8.86
CA TYR A 100 -13.09 -6.02 9.59
C TYR A 100 -12.22 -7.27 9.81
N ASN A 101 -11.29 -7.55 8.91
CA ASN A 101 -10.41 -8.73 8.99
C ASN A 101 -9.11 -8.48 9.74
N TYR A 102 -8.91 -7.28 10.29
CA TYR A 102 -7.69 -6.96 11.04
C TYR A 102 -7.60 -7.73 12.37
N ILE A 103 -6.52 -8.48 12.55
CA ILE A 103 -6.08 -9.07 13.81
C ILE A 103 -4.56 -8.92 13.91
N GLY A 104 -4.10 -8.00 14.77
CA GLY A 104 -2.66 -7.66 14.90
C GLY A 104 -1.80 -8.71 15.59
N ASP A 105 -2.35 -9.45 16.56
CA ASP A 105 -1.58 -10.42 17.35
C ASP A 105 -1.58 -11.79 16.68
N TYR A 106 -0.44 -12.17 16.13
CA TYR A 106 -0.22 -13.47 15.48
C TYR A 106 0.12 -14.54 16.51
N ASP A 107 -0.65 -15.62 16.49
CA ASP A 107 -0.41 -16.85 17.24
C ASP A 107 -0.63 -18.04 16.30
N ASN A 108 0.44 -18.80 16.05
CA ASN A 108 0.38 -19.97 15.16
C ASN A 108 -0.21 -21.20 15.85
N ASP A 109 -0.20 -21.21 17.19
CA ASP A 109 -0.69 -22.31 18.01
C ASP A 109 -2.15 -22.09 18.44
N ASP A 110 -2.81 -21.04 17.92
CA ASP A 110 -4.23 -20.76 18.14
C ASP A 110 -5.09 -21.90 17.58
N ASP A 111 -5.55 -22.79 18.47
CA ASP A 111 -6.42 -23.95 18.16
C ASP A 111 -7.92 -23.61 18.37
N SER A 112 -8.28 -22.33 18.28
CA SER A 112 -9.68 -21.91 18.36
C SER A 112 -10.42 -22.13 17.04
N ASN A 113 -11.76 -21.97 17.08
CA ASN A 113 -12.60 -22.01 15.88
C ASN A 113 -12.78 -20.63 15.22
N ASP A 114 -12.03 -19.59 15.65
CA ASP A 114 -12.09 -18.28 15.00
C ASP A 114 -11.30 -18.32 13.70
N TYR A 115 -12.01 -18.37 12.56
CA TYR A 115 -11.40 -18.45 11.23
C TYR A 115 -10.40 -17.33 10.94
N LYS A 116 -10.46 -16.19 11.64
CA LYS A 116 -9.53 -15.08 11.41
C LYS A 116 -8.16 -15.33 12.04
N ARG A 117 -8.05 -16.23 13.03
CA ARG A 117 -6.84 -16.41 13.85
C ARG A 117 -6.35 -17.84 13.90
N ALA A 118 -7.28 -18.81 13.84
CA ALA A 118 -6.99 -20.23 13.95
C ALA A 118 -5.79 -20.63 13.09
N HIS A 119 -4.83 -21.29 13.73
CA HIS A 119 -3.58 -21.75 13.16
C HIS A 119 -2.80 -20.66 12.40
N GLY A 120 -2.83 -19.43 12.91
CA GLY A 120 -2.08 -18.32 12.35
C GLY A 120 -2.67 -17.70 11.08
N PHE A 121 -3.97 -17.87 10.81
CA PHE A 121 -4.61 -17.31 9.61
C PHE A 121 -4.41 -15.80 9.44
N ASN A 122 -4.21 -15.06 10.54
CA ASN A 122 -3.97 -13.63 10.53
C ASN A 122 -2.54 -13.21 10.18
N TYR A 123 -1.62 -14.11 9.83
CA TYR A 123 -0.19 -13.79 9.58
C TYR A 123 0.04 -12.58 8.67
N HIS A 124 -0.86 -12.35 7.70
CA HIS A 124 -0.84 -11.22 6.78
C HIS A 124 -2.05 -10.27 6.90
N ASN A 125 -2.82 -10.33 7.99
CA ASN A 125 -4.05 -9.56 8.20
C ASN A 125 -3.98 -8.71 9.46
N GLY A 126 -2.87 -8.02 9.67
CA GLY A 126 -2.69 -7.12 10.81
C GLY A 126 -1.28 -7.04 11.37
N PRO A 127 -0.54 -8.17 11.53
CA PRO A 127 0.80 -8.15 12.10
C PRO A 127 1.72 -7.14 11.43
N GLU A 128 2.62 -6.57 12.22
CA GLU A 128 3.61 -5.59 11.77
C GLU A 128 4.83 -6.30 11.18
N TRP A 129 5.14 -5.98 9.93
CA TRP A 129 6.27 -6.59 9.21
C TRP A 129 7.41 -5.58 9.03
N LEU A 130 8.60 -5.99 9.46
CA LEU A 130 9.77 -5.11 9.53
C LEU A 130 10.36 -4.76 8.16
N TRP A 131 10.38 -5.70 7.21
CA TRP A 131 10.99 -5.43 5.89
C TRP A 131 10.23 -4.37 5.08
N LEU A 132 8.92 -4.22 5.34
CA LEU A 132 8.09 -3.18 4.72
C LEU A 132 8.47 -1.78 5.21
N THR A 133 9.01 -1.65 6.42
CA THR A 133 9.56 -0.38 6.93
C THR A 133 10.66 0.14 6.01
N GLY A 134 11.51 -0.75 5.49
CA GLY A 134 12.55 -0.38 4.53
C GLY A 134 12.00 0.22 3.23
N TYR A 135 10.91 -0.35 2.70
CA TYR A 135 10.25 0.20 1.52
C TYR A 135 9.54 1.52 1.81
N TYR A 136 8.87 1.63 2.95
CA TYR A 136 8.25 2.87 3.40
C TYR A 136 9.27 4.02 3.49
N ILE A 137 10.38 3.82 4.20
CA ILE A 137 11.44 4.83 4.37
C ILE A 137 12.01 5.25 3.01
N ARG A 138 12.31 4.28 2.13
CA ARG A 138 12.83 4.56 0.78
C ARG A 138 11.85 5.37 -0.05
N ALA A 139 10.57 4.99 -0.05
CA ALA A 139 9.51 5.71 -0.76
C ALA A 139 9.35 7.12 -0.20
N LYS A 140 9.24 7.27 1.12
CA LYS A 140 9.05 8.56 1.79
C LYS A 140 10.19 9.53 1.49
N LEU A 141 11.44 9.10 1.57
CA LEU A 141 12.61 9.92 1.24
C LEU A 141 12.65 10.31 -0.24
N TYR A 142 12.36 9.37 -1.15
CA TYR A 142 12.35 9.66 -2.58
C TYR A 142 11.29 10.72 -2.91
N TRP A 143 10.05 10.50 -2.47
CA TRP A 143 8.92 11.38 -2.81
C TRP A 143 8.94 12.71 -2.06
N ALA A 144 9.56 12.79 -0.87
CA ALA A 144 9.82 14.06 -0.19
C ALA A 144 10.74 14.95 -1.03
N LYS A 145 11.80 14.40 -1.63
CA LYS A 145 12.68 15.15 -2.55
C LYS A 145 11.92 15.65 -3.77
N GLN A 146 11.01 14.83 -4.30
CA GLN A 146 10.19 15.23 -5.44
C GLN A 146 9.28 16.41 -5.11
N GLN A 147 8.92 16.67 -3.84
CA GLN A 147 8.11 17.84 -3.45
C GLN A 147 8.79 19.17 -3.77
N ASN A 148 10.11 19.22 -3.90
CA ASN A 148 10.90 20.44 -4.10
C ASN A 148 10.70 21.49 -2.99
N ASP A 149 10.43 21.03 -1.77
CA ASP A 149 10.30 21.86 -0.57
C ASP A 149 11.34 21.42 0.48
N PRO A 150 12.34 22.26 0.81
CA PRO A 150 13.36 21.94 1.81
C PRO A 150 12.77 21.58 3.19
N LEU A 151 11.66 22.20 3.58
CA LEU A 151 11.02 21.95 4.87
C LEU A 151 10.44 20.54 4.93
N ILE A 152 9.78 20.10 3.85
CA ILE A 152 9.26 18.73 3.74
C ILE A 152 10.40 17.70 3.84
N ILE A 153 11.53 17.97 3.20
CA ILE A 153 12.70 17.09 3.23
C ILE A 153 13.28 17.00 4.64
N GLU A 154 13.44 18.13 5.33
CA GLU A 154 13.96 18.19 6.69
C GLU A 154 13.03 17.46 7.68
N GLN A 155 11.73 17.76 7.63
CA GLN A 155 10.72 17.09 8.46
C GLN A 155 10.69 15.58 8.21
N THR A 156 10.79 15.15 6.95
CA THR A 156 10.83 13.74 6.59
C THR A 156 12.05 13.03 7.19
N LYS A 157 13.24 13.65 7.12
CA LYS A 157 14.46 13.08 7.70
C LYS A 157 14.33 12.91 9.21
N LYS A 158 13.88 13.96 9.89
CA LYS A 158 13.69 13.94 11.34
C LYS A 158 12.71 12.84 11.76
N HIS A 159 11.57 12.74 11.07
CA HIS A 159 10.59 11.69 11.37
C HIS A 159 11.19 10.28 11.21
N ILE A 160 11.94 10.04 10.14
CA ILE A 160 12.55 8.72 9.89
C ILE A 160 13.61 8.36 10.94
N GLU A 161 14.31 9.34 11.53
CA GLU A 161 15.24 9.10 12.65
C GLU A 161 14.52 8.70 13.95
N GLU A 162 13.21 8.94 14.04
CA GLU A 162 12.36 8.60 15.19
C GLU A 162 11.64 7.23 15.04
N ILE A 163 11.72 6.60 13.85
CA ILE A 163 11.17 5.26 13.56
C ILE A 163 12.18 4.17 13.94
#